data_AF-A0A0B8P5I0-F1
#
_entry.id   AF-A0A0B8P5I0-F1
#
_cell.length_a   1.000
_cell.length_b   1.000
_cell.length_c   1.000
_cell.angle_alpha   90.00
_cell.angle_beta   90.00
_cell.angle_gamma   90.00
#
_symmetry.space_group_name_H-M   'P 1'
#
loop_
_entity.id
_entity.type
_entity.pdbx_description
1 polymer ?
#
loop_
_entity_poly.entity_id
_entity_poly.type
_entity_poly.pdbx_seq_one_letter_code
_entity_poly.pdbx_strand_id
1 'polypeptide(L)'
;MVYGEEELDFIDAVLFSLQIKLDRIVSWGQQSIDLWIGYDRHVHKFIRTAIDMDKNRAFSQRLRQSIQDFSQSPWLLTFADAERLRDLRDESLVLKNDEALGELPPEVEYQEMQQVSNELAEHVKALLHEHKQQGSNIDLGAVLKDYLSSHPQARHFDLARMVVDQAVRLGYSEQDYAAIQPDWQSINEYGAKVQANVINKF
;
A
#
# COMPACT_ATOMS: atom_id res chain seq x y z
N MET A 1 -28.58 -34.73 -7.10
CA MET A 1 -27.26 -34.15 -7.47
C MET A 1 -26.67 -35.12 -8.47
N VAL A 2 -26.53 -34.72 -9.72
CA VAL A 2 -26.08 -35.56 -10.85
C VAL A 2 -24.54 -35.64 -10.91
N TYR A 3 -23.86 -35.14 -9.88
CA TYR A 3 -22.40 -35.13 -9.83
C TYR A 3 -21.86 -36.54 -9.55
N GLY A 4 -21.17 -37.12 -10.54
CA GLY A 4 -20.27 -38.26 -10.36
C GLY A 4 -20.64 -39.56 -11.08
N GLU A 5 -21.69 -39.59 -11.93
CA GLU A 5 -21.97 -40.73 -12.81
C GLU A 5 -21.61 -40.40 -14.27
N GLU A 6 -20.60 -41.08 -14.83
CA GLU A 6 -20.13 -40.88 -16.23
C GLU A 6 -21.25 -41.02 -17.28
N GLU A 7 -22.30 -41.81 -17.00
CA GLU A 7 -23.44 -41.98 -17.91
C GLU A 7 -24.35 -40.73 -17.98
N LEU A 8 -24.25 -39.80 -17.02
CA LEU A 8 -25.11 -38.62 -16.91
C LEU A 8 -24.39 -37.30 -17.25
N ASP A 9 -23.12 -37.34 -17.67
CA ASP A 9 -22.33 -36.16 -18.05
C ASP A 9 -23.00 -35.31 -19.14
N PHE A 10 -23.76 -35.92 -20.04
CA PHE A 10 -24.53 -35.20 -21.06
C PHE A 10 -25.61 -34.30 -20.44
N ILE A 11 -26.28 -34.78 -19.38
CA ILE A 11 -27.32 -34.00 -18.68
C ILE A 11 -26.67 -32.83 -17.95
N ASP A 12 -25.54 -33.03 -17.30
CA ASP A 12 -24.79 -31.96 -16.64
C ASP A 12 -24.28 -30.91 -17.63
N ALA A 13 -23.76 -31.33 -18.79
CA ALA A 13 -23.36 -30.42 -19.86
C ALA A 13 -24.53 -29.58 -20.39
N VAL A 14 -25.71 -30.18 -20.55
CA VAL A 14 -26.93 -29.46 -20.95
C VAL A 14 -27.39 -28.49 -19.87
N LEU A 15 -27.38 -28.92 -18.60
CA LEU A 15 -27.80 -28.10 -17.46
C LEU A 15 -26.88 -26.87 -17.32
N PHE A 16 -25.57 -27.06 -17.44
CA PHE A 16 -24.58 -25.98 -17.46
C PHE A 16 -24.79 -25.02 -18.64
N SER A 17 -25.03 -25.54 -19.85
CA SER A 17 -25.31 -24.71 -21.03
C SER A 17 -26.58 -23.88 -20.87
N LEU A 18 -27.64 -24.47 -20.29
CA LEU A 18 -28.89 -23.77 -19.99
C LEU A 18 -28.69 -22.69 -18.92
N GLN A 19 -27.92 -22.98 -17.88
CA GLN A 19 -27.58 -22.01 -16.84
C GLN A 19 -26.82 -20.81 -17.42
N ILE A 20 -25.78 -21.04 -18.23
CA ILE A 20 -25.04 -19.95 -18.92
C ILE A 20 -25.97 -19.12 -19.80
N LYS A 21 -26.86 -19.76 -20.57
CA LYS A 21 -27.80 -19.05 -21.44
C LYS A 21 -28.76 -18.19 -20.62
N LEU A 22 -29.24 -18.69 -19.49
CA LEU A 22 -30.11 -17.94 -18.58
C LEU A 22 -29.38 -16.72 -18.01
N ASP A 23 -28.15 -16.91 -17.49
CA ASP A 23 -27.33 -15.81 -16.96
C ASP A 23 -27.06 -14.74 -18.03
N ARG A 24 -26.80 -15.17 -19.27
CA ARG A 24 -26.61 -14.25 -20.40
C ARG A 24 -27.87 -13.47 -20.75
N ILE A 25 -29.05 -14.09 -20.71
CA ILE A 25 -30.33 -13.42 -20.97
C ILE A 25 -30.60 -12.38 -19.88
N VAL A 26 -30.37 -12.73 -18.61
CA VAL A 26 -30.55 -11.81 -17.48
C VAL A 26 -29.57 -10.62 -17.58
N SER A 27 -28.30 -10.90 -17.87
CA SER A 27 -27.28 -9.87 -18.09
C SER A 27 -27.65 -8.93 -19.24
N TRP A 28 -28.11 -9.48 -20.37
CA TRP A 28 -28.58 -8.68 -21.51
C TRP A 28 -29.81 -7.83 -21.16
N GLY A 29 -30.74 -8.38 -20.36
CA GLY A 29 -31.90 -7.65 -19.86
C GLY A 29 -31.47 -6.41 -19.07
N GLN A 30 -30.54 -6.56 -18.13
CA GLN A 30 -30.02 -5.44 -17.35
C GLN A 30 -29.29 -4.40 -18.23
N GLN A 31 -28.43 -4.85 -19.14
CA GLN A 31 -27.73 -3.95 -20.07
C GLN A 31 -28.70 -3.15 -20.94
N SER A 32 -29.79 -3.78 -21.39
CA SER A 32 -30.80 -3.12 -22.21
C SER A 32 -31.54 -2.03 -21.42
N ILE A 33 -31.82 -2.27 -20.14
CA ILE A 33 -32.41 -1.25 -19.25
C ILE A 33 -31.46 -0.07 -19.09
N ASP A 34 -30.17 -0.31 -18.85
CA ASP A 34 -29.18 0.76 -18.66
C ASP A 34 -29.02 1.61 -19.92
N LEU A 35 -29.01 0.97 -21.10
CA LEU A 35 -29.01 1.66 -22.39
C LEU A 35 -30.26 2.52 -22.57
N TRP A 36 -31.43 2.00 -22.18
CA TRP A 36 -32.68 2.75 -22.26
C TRP A 36 -32.70 3.97 -21.33
N ILE A 37 -32.18 3.83 -20.11
CA ILE A 37 -32.01 4.95 -19.18
C ILE A 37 -31.04 5.99 -19.75
N GLY A 38 -29.94 5.54 -20.38
CA GLY A 38 -29.01 6.42 -21.08
C GLY A 38 -29.68 7.19 -22.22
N TYR A 39 -30.51 6.51 -23.01
CA TYR A 39 -31.29 7.10 -24.09
C TYR A 39 -32.29 8.13 -23.56
N ASP A 40 -33.06 7.81 -22.53
CA ASP A 40 -34.01 8.74 -21.90
C ASP A 40 -33.32 10.03 -21.43
N ARG A 41 -32.17 9.90 -20.76
CA ARG A 41 -31.36 11.05 -20.31
C ARG A 41 -30.90 11.89 -21.50
N HIS A 42 -30.48 11.26 -22.59
CA HIS A 42 -30.08 11.95 -23.81
C HIS A 42 -31.26 12.70 -24.44
N VAL A 43 -32.46 12.10 -24.49
CA VAL A 43 -33.68 12.75 -24.98
C VAL A 43 -34.02 13.98 -24.13
N HIS A 44 -33.98 13.88 -22.81
CA HIS A 44 -34.21 15.03 -21.94
C HIS A 44 -33.18 16.16 -22.13
N LYS A 45 -31.90 15.81 -22.31
CA LYS A 45 -30.86 16.79 -22.66
C LYS A 45 -31.14 17.44 -24.02
N PHE A 46 -31.55 16.65 -25.01
CA PHE A 46 -31.91 17.15 -26.34
C PHE A 46 -33.09 18.12 -26.29
N ILE A 47 -34.16 17.79 -25.57
CA ILE A 47 -35.31 18.68 -25.38
C ILE A 47 -34.84 20.01 -24.76
N ARG A 48 -34.06 19.95 -23.68
CA ARG A 48 -33.58 21.15 -22.98
C ARG A 48 -32.64 22.02 -23.83
N THR A 49 -31.77 21.40 -24.61
CA THR A 49 -30.74 22.14 -25.37
C THR A 49 -31.22 22.58 -26.74
N ALA A 50 -31.98 21.75 -27.46
CA ALA A 50 -32.39 22.03 -28.83
C ALA A 50 -33.82 22.58 -28.93
N ILE A 51 -34.78 22.05 -28.14
CA ILE A 51 -36.19 22.43 -28.26
C ILE A 51 -36.53 23.63 -27.38
N ASP A 52 -36.14 23.60 -26.10
CA ASP A 52 -36.47 24.69 -25.18
C ASP A 52 -35.79 26.01 -25.57
N MET A 53 -34.59 25.93 -26.16
CA MET A 53 -33.85 27.08 -26.70
C MET A 53 -34.42 27.59 -28.05
N ASP A 54 -35.09 26.73 -28.83
CA ASP A 54 -35.66 27.06 -30.15
C ASP A 54 -37.10 26.54 -30.28
N LYS A 55 -38.00 27.05 -29.42
CA LYS A 55 -39.39 26.54 -29.30
C LYS A 55 -40.16 26.53 -30.61
N ASN A 56 -39.98 27.56 -31.43
CA ASN A 56 -40.66 27.70 -32.73
C ASN A 56 -39.86 27.11 -33.91
N ARG A 57 -38.69 26.49 -33.64
CA ARG A 57 -37.75 25.97 -34.64
C ARG A 57 -37.26 27.02 -35.64
N ALA A 58 -37.37 28.30 -35.30
CA ALA A 58 -37.02 29.41 -36.19
C ALA A 58 -35.51 29.53 -36.35
N PHE A 59 -34.74 29.30 -35.28
CA PHE A 59 -33.28 29.33 -35.35
C PHE A 59 -32.76 28.21 -36.26
N SER A 60 -33.22 26.98 -36.06
CA SER A 60 -32.79 25.83 -36.85
C SER A 60 -33.12 25.96 -38.34
N GLN A 61 -34.28 26.54 -38.68
CA GLN A 61 -34.67 26.83 -40.06
C GLN A 61 -33.80 27.92 -40.68
N ARG A 62 -33.57 29.03 -39.97
CA ARG A 62 -32.72 30.12 -40.46
C ARG A 62 -31.26 29.70 -40.57
N LEU A 63 -30.76 28.88 -39.65
CA LEU A 63 -29.41 28.32 -39.71
C LEU A 63 -29.25 27.48 -40.99
N ARG A 64 -30.23 26.64 -41.31
CA ARG A 64 -30.22 25.85 -42.55
C ARG A 64 -30.19 26.74 -43.79
N GLN A 65 -31.02 27.79 -43.83
CA GLN A 65 -31.01 28.76 -44.93
C GLN A 65 -29.67 29.50 -45.02
N SER A 66 -29.13 29.95 -43.89
CA SER A 66 -27.83 30.62 -43.80
C SER A 66 -26.67 29.76 -44.32
N ILE A 67 -26.71 28.44 -44.07
CA ILE A 67 -25.72 27.51 -44.63
C ILE A 67 -25.86 27.40 -46.15
N GLN A 68 -27.09 27.41 -46.69
CA GLN A 68 -27.31 27.40 -48.14
C GLN A 68 -26.77 28.68 -48.79
N ASP A 69 -27.01 29.83 -48.16
CA ASP A 69 -26.61 31.15 -48.66
C ASP A 69 -25.17 31.55 -48.26
N PHE A 70 -24.44 30.68 -47.54
CA PHE A 70 -23.11 30.97 -47.00
C PHE A 70 -22.10 31.41 -48.06
N SER A 71 -22.22 30.87 -49.28
CA SER A 71 -21.35 31.23 -50.41
C SER A 71 -21.52 32.68 -50.88
N GLN A 72 -22.70 33.27 -50.68
CA GLN A 72 -23.00 34.65 -51.09
C GLN A 72 -22.46 35.68 -50.09
N SER A 73 -22.33 35.30 -48.82
CA SER A 73 -21.85 36.16 -47.74
C SER A 73 -21.12 35.32 -46.69
N PRO A 74 -19.86 34.95 -46.96
CA PRO A 74 -19.08 34.12 -46.07
C PRO A 74 -18.70 34.89 -44.80
N TRP A 75 -18.77 34.20 -43.67
CA TRP A 75 -18.38 34.74 -42.37
C TRP A 75 -17.57 33.68 -41.62
N LEU A 76 -16.71 34.13 -40.71
CA LEU A 76 -15.79 33.29 -39.93
C LEU A 76 -16.00 33.53 -38.44
N LEU A 77 -15.93 32.46 -37.66
CA LEU A 77 -15.87 32.57 -36.21
C LEU A 77 -14.44 32.94 -35.79
N THR A 78 -14.32 33.94 -34.93
CA THR A 78 -13.07 34.26 -34.27
C THR A 78 -13.00 33.47 -32.96
N PHE A 79 -11.83 32.89 -32.70
CA PHE A 79 -11.53 32.24 -31.42
C PHE A 79 -10.15 32.72 -30.95
N ALA A 80 -9.89 32.58 -29.66
CA ALA A 80 -8.59 32.93 -29.12
C ALA A 80 -7.56 31.88 -29.56
N ASP A 81 -6.63 32.27 -30.43
CA ASP A 81 -5.50 31.44 -30.85
C ASP A 81 -4.21 32.01 -30.24
N ALA A 82 -3.85 31.49 -29.06
CA ALA A 82 -2.63 31.90 -28.38
C ALA A 82 -1.42 31.21 -29.02
N GLU A 83 -0.34 31.98 -29.25
CA GLU A 83 0.90 31.40 -29.76
C GLU A 83 1.42 30.34 -28.78
N ARG A 84 1.72 29.15 -29.31
CA ARG A 84 2.30 28.07 -28.51
C ARG A 84 3.69 28.48 -28.06
N LEU A 85 4.02 28.17 -26.81
CA LEU A 85 5.38 28.35 -26.30
C LEU A 85 6.36 27.55 -27.17
N ARG A 86 7.30 28.26 -27.81
CA ARG A 86 8.41 27.64 -28.52
C ARG A 86 9.53 27.40 -27.52
N ASP A 87 9.77 26.13 -27.24
CA ASP A 87 10.90 25.73 -26.41
C ASP A 87 12.04 25.24 -27.29
N LEU A 88 13.28 25.43 -26.82
CA LEU A 88 14.43 24.79 -27.43
C LEU A 88 14.37 23.31 -27.08
N ARG A 89 14.70 22.44 -28.05
CA ARG A 89 14.85 21.03 -27.75
C ARG A 89 16.00 20.89 -26.74
N ASP A 90 15.76 20.20 -25.64
CA ASP A 90 16.82 19.86 -24.69
C ASP A 90 17.77 18.84 -25.35
N GLU A 91 18.91 19.32 -25.84
CA GLU A 91 19.95 18.50 -26.47
C GLU A 91 20.78 17.70 -25.44
N SER A 92 20.60 17.95 -24.13
CA SER A 92 21.33 17.25 -23.07
C SER A 92 21.01 15.75 -23.02
N LEU A 93 19.85 15.33 -23.52
CA LEU A 93 19.45 13.91 -23.61
C LEU A 93 20.09 13.16 -24.79
N VAL A 94 20.73 13.84 -25.74
CA VAL A 94 21.30 13.22 -26.96
C VAL A 94 22.83 13.14 -26.94
N LEU A 95 23.49 13.98 -26.13
CA LEU A 95 24.95 14.04 -26.05
C LEU A 95 25.46 13.61 -24.67
N LYS A 96 25.28 12.33 -24.32
CA LYS A 96 26.04 11.66 -23.25
C LYS A 96 25.80 10.15 -23.23
N ASN A 97 26.23 9.46 -24.28
CA ASN A 97 26.58 8.03 -24.15
C ASN A 97 28.05 7.81 -23.76
N ASP A 98 28.83 8.89 -23.67
CA ASP A 98 30.20 8.89 -23.16
C ASP A 98 30.29 9.68 -21.85
N GLU A 99 29.41 9.40 -20.88
CA GLU A 99 29.87 9.57 -19.49
C GLU A 99 30.97 8.55 -19.29
N ALA A 100 32.21 8.98 -19.53
CA ALA A 100 33.40 8.25 -19.15
C ALA A 100 33.31 7.99 -17.65
N LEU A 101 32.79 6.81 -17.28
CA LEU A 101 32.94 6.28 -15.95
C LEU A 101 34.45 6.15 -15.74
N GLY A 102 35.00 6.91 -14.79
CA GLY A 102 36.36 6.68 -14.35
C GLY A 102 36.52 5.20 -13.96
N GLU A 103 37.61 4.57 -14.38
CA GLU A 103 37.89 3.18 -14.03
C GLU A 103 37.90 3.03 -12.51
N LEU A 104 37.03 2.16 -11.99
CA LEU A 104 37.01 1.84 -10.57
C LEU A 104 38.27 1.02 -10.24
N PRO A 105 39.08 1.40 -9.23
CA PRO A 105 40.19 0.57 -8.80
C PRO A 105 39.72 -0.84 -8.42
N PRO A 106 40.47 -1.90 -8.78
CA PRO A 106 40.02 -3.29 -8.64
C PRO A 106 40.03 -3.82 -7.18
N GLU A 107 40.51 -3.04 -6.22
CA GLU A 107 40.68 -3.52 -4.85
C GLU A 107 39.67 -2.84 -3.91
N VAL A 108 38.49 -3.47 -3.81
CA VAL A 108 37.60 -3.26 -2.66
C VAL A 108 38.12 -4.18 -1.56
N GLU A 109 38.88 -3.63 -0.62
CA GLU A 109 39.20 -4.35 0.61
C GLU A 109 37.91 -4.51 1.43
N TYR A 110 37.36 -5.71 1.44
CA TYR A 110 36.27 -6.05 2.33
C TYR A 110 36.79 -6.13 3.76
N GLN A 111 36.35 -5.21 4.62
CA GLN A 111 36.44 -5.40 6.06
C GLN A 111 35.26 -6.25 6.52
N GLU A 112 35.54 -7.47 6.99
CA GLU A 112 34.54 -8.24 7.73
C GLU A 112 34.25 -7.54 9.06
N MET A 113 33.03 -7.00 9.19
CA MET A 113 32.56 -6.46 10.46
C MET A 113 32.37 -7.63 11.44
N GLN A 114 33.28 -7.74 12.40
CA GLN A 114 33.43 -8.91 13.27
C GLN A 114 32.19 -9.25 14.12
N GLN A 115 32.00 -10.57 14.26
CA GLN A 115 30.99 -11.37 14.95
C GLN A 115 30.85 -11.16 16.48
N VAL A 116 31.39 -10.08 17.05
CA VAL A 116 31.45 -9.88 18.52
C VAL A 116 30.05 -9.78 19.15
N SER A 117 29.03 -9.38 18.39
CA SER A 117 27.65 -9.30 18.90
C SER A 117 27.00 -10.66 19.16
N ASN A 118 27.44 -11.74 18.50
CA ASN A 118 26.76 -13.04 18.62
C ASN A 118 27.17 -13.80 19.89
N GLU A 119 28.45 -13.76 20.26
CA GLU A 119 28.94 -14.42 21.49
C GLU A 119 28.32 -13.80 22.74
N LEU A 120 28.20 -12.46 22.76
CA LEU A 120 27.54 -11.74 23.85
C LEU A 120 26.06 -12.10 23.97
N ALA A 121 25.35 -12.26 22.83
CA ALA A 121 23.95 -12.63 22.83
C ALA A 121 23.69 -14.03 23.40
N GLU A 122 24.54 -15.01 23.06
CA GLU A 122 24.44 -16.35 23.63
C GLU A 122 24.76 -16.38 25.13
N HIS A 123 25.71 -15.56 25.59
CA HIS A 123 26.01 -15.44 27.02
C HIS A 123 24.83 -14.83 27.80
N VAL A 124 24.22 -13.75 27.29
CA VAL A 124 23.02 -13.13 27.89
C VAL A 124 21.86 -14.12 27.95
N LYS A 125 21.66 -14.88 26.87
CA LYS A 125 20.62 -15.91 26.79
C LYS A 125 20.84 -17.02 27.82
N ALA A 126 22.07 -17.47 28.03
CA ALA A 126 22.40 -18.45 29.06
C ALA A 126 22.06 -17.95 30.48
N LEU A 127 22.40 -16.70 30.79
CA LEU A 127 22.10 -16.08 32.09
C LEU A 127 20.59 -15.97 32.34
N LEU A 128 19.82 -15.53 31.33
CA LEU A 128 18.37 -15.45 31.44
C LEU A 128 17.71 -16.85 31.51
N HIS A 129 18.32 -17.87 30.91
CA HIS A 129 17.80 -19.22 30.97
C HIS A 129 17.94 -19.84 32.37
N GLU A 130 18.97 -19.46 33.13
CA GLU A 130 19.14 -19.88 34.54
C GLU A 130 17.97 -19.37 35.41
N HIS A 131 17.55 -18.12 35.21
CA HIS A 131 16.37 -17.56 35.88
C HIS A 131 15.09 -18.35 35.61
N LYS A 132 14.90 -18.82 34.36
CA LYS A 132 13.80 -19.71 33.96
C LYS A 132 13.88 -21.08 34.64
N GLN A 133 15.07 -21.68 34.74
CA GLN A 133 15.25 -23.00 35.37
C GLN A 133 14.99 -22.98 36.88
N GLN A 134 15.30 -21.87 37.55
CA GLN A 134 15.03 -21.68 38.97
C GLN A 134 13.55 -21.33 39.28
N GLY A 135 12.71 -21.17 38.25
CA GLY A 135 11.30 -20.78 38.41
C GLY A 135 11.12 -19.34 38.92
N SER A 136 12.16 -18.52 38.83
CA SER A 136 12.11 -17.12 39.23
C SER A 136 11.51 -16.26 38.14
N ASN A 137 10.61 -15.35 38.50
CA ASN A 137 10.07 -14.37 37.56
C ASN A 137 11.18 -13.41 37.11
N ILE A 138 11.20 -13.02 35.83
CA ILE A 138 12.22 -12.10 35.29
C ILE A 138 11.70 -10.66 35.40
N ASP A 139 12.32 -9.89 36.29
CA ASP A 139 12.15 -8.43 36.35
C ASP A 139 13.25 -7.76 35.54
N LEU A 140 12.88 -7.21 34.38
CA LEU A 140 13.79 -6.55 33.45
C LEU A 140 14.49 -5.33 34.07
N GLY A 141 13.85 -4.61 35.00
CA GLY A 141 14.47 -3.45 35.63
C GLY A 141 15.64 -3.83 36.53
N ALA A 142 15.45 -4.87 37.35
CA ALA A 142 16.50 -5.41 38.20
C ALA A 142 17.63 -6.06 37.38
N VAL A 143 17.29 -6.91 36.41
CA VAL A 143 18.27 -7.59 35.55
C VAL A 143 19.12 -6.60 34.76
N LEU A 144 18.51 -5.58 34.16
CA LEU A 144 19.26 -4.56 33.42
C LEU A 144 20.14 -3.72 34.33
N LYS A 145 19.68 -3.40 35.54
CA LYS A 145 20.48 -2.62 36.51
C LYS A 145 21.74 -3.37 36.91
N ASP A 146 21.59 -4.64 37.25
CA ASP A 146 22.70 -5.50 37.65
C ASP A 146 23.65 -5.75 36.46
N TYR A 147 23.09 -6.09 35.29
CA TYR A 147 23.88 -6.41 34.11
C TYR A 147 24.65 -5.20 33.56
N LEU A 148 24.02 -4.01 33.51
CA LEU A 148 24.68 -2.80 33.03
C LEU A 148 25.70 -2.24 34.03
N SER A 149 25.57 -2.52 35.34
CA SER A 149 26.55 -2.09 36.35
C SER A 149 27.94 -2.69 36.15
N SER A 150 28.03 -3.87 35.55
CA SER A 150 29.28 -4.58 35.27
C SER A 150 29.93 -4.18 33.93
N HIS A 151 29.27 -3.35 33.12
CA HIS A 151 29.71 -3.00 31.78
C HIS A 151 29.91 -1.48 31.57
N PRO A 152 30.83 -1.06 30.68
CA PRO A 152 31.04 0.35 30.38
C PRO A 152 29.81 1.02 29.75
N GLN A 153 29.56 2.28 30.12
CA GLN A 153 28.41 3.07 29.65
C GLN A 153 28.30 3.15 28.12
N ALA A 154 29.41 3.16 27.41
CA ALA A 154 29.45 3.25 25.95
C ALA A 154 28.70 2.11 25.23
N ARG A 155 28.49 0.96 25.90
CA ARG A 155 27.80 -0.21 25.34
C ARG A 155 26.42 -0.45 25.97
N HIS A 156 25.95 0.43 26.85
CA HIS A 156 24.71 0.20 27.60
C HIS A 156 23.49 0.05 26.70
N PHE A 157 23.42 0.82 25.60
CA PHE A 157 22.29 0.74 24.68
C PHE A 157 22.21 -0.62 23.97
N ASP A 158 23.34 -1.08 23.41
CA ASP A 158 23.39 -2.35 22.66
C ASP A 158 23.15 -3.54 23.59
N LEU A 159 23.73 -3.53 24.79
CA LEU A 159 23.54 -4.58 25.80
C LEU A 159 22.10 -4.58 26.33
N ALA A 160 21.51 -3.42 26.63
CA ALA A 160 20.13 -3.35 27.09
C ALA A 160 19.16 -3.88 26.03
N ARG A 161 19.35 -3.50 24.76
CA ARG A 161 18.55 -4.00 23.65
C ARG A 161 18.66 -5.52 23.51
N MET A 162 19.87 -6.06 23.61
CA MET A 162 20.12 -7.50 23.51
C MET A 162 19.44 -8.28 24.65
N VAL A 163 19.54 -7.80 25.89
CA VAL A 163 18.88 -8.41 27.05
C VAL A 163 17.36 -8.40 26.89
N VAL A 164 16.77 -7.27 26.45
CA VAL A 164 15.32 -7.18 26.21
C VAL A 164 14.88 -8.15 25.11
N ASP A 165 15.59 -8.20 23.98
CA ASP A 165 15.24 -9.10 22.86
C ASP A 165 15.30 -10.57 23.28
N GLN A 166 16.31 -10.96 24.07
CA GLN A 166 16.41 -12.33 24.58
C GLN A 166 15.35 -12.64 25.64
N ALA A 167 15.02 -11.69 26.52
CA ALA A 167 14.00 -11.87 27.56
C ALA A 167 12.60 -12.08 26.99
N VAL A 168 12.21 -11.29 25.97
CA VAL A 168 10.89 -11.42 25.32
C VAL A 168 10.76 -12.77 24.57
N ARG A 169 11.87 -13.31 24.04
CA ARG A 169 11.87 -14.64 23.40
C ARG A 169 11.67 -15.79 24.40
N LEU A 170 11.98 -15.58 25.68
CA LEU A 170 11.91 -16.60 26.71
C LEU A 170 10.51 -16.76 27.31
N GLY A 171 9.65 -15.76 27.20
CA GLY A 171 8.35 -15.74 27.87
C GLY A 171 7.62 -14.41 27.76
N TYR A 172 6.44 -14.32 28.39
CA TYR A 172 5.60 -13.13 28.42
C TYR A 172 5.02 -12.88 29.83
N SER A 173 4.45 -11.71 30.06
CA SER A 173 3.74 -11.39 31.30
C SER A 173 2.24 -11.64 31.17
N GLU A 174 1.61 -12.31 32.15
CA GLU A 174 0.15 -12.40 32.22
C GLU A 174 -0.50 -11.01 32.41
N GLN A 175 0.20 -10.06 33.01
CA GLN A 175 -0.29 -8.70 33.23
C GLN A 175 -0.44 -7.91 31.93
N ASP A 176 0.31 -8.27 30.89
CA ASP A 176 0.15 -7.70 29.55
C ASP A 176 -1.23 -8.05 28.96
N TYR A 177 -1.74 -9.26 29.22
CA TYR A 177 -3.09 -9.67 28.79
C TYR A 177 -4.21 -9.00 29.60
N ALA A 178 -3.92 -8.59 30.83
CA ALA A 178 -4.84 -7.83 31.67
C ALA A 178 -4.86 -6.32 31.34
N ALA A 179 -4.10 -5.89 30.31
CA ALA A 179 -3.95 -4.49 29.90
C ALA A 179 -3.46 -3.57 31.03
N ILE A 180 -2.69 -4.11 31.98
CA ILE A 180 -2.07 -3.34 33.05
C ILE A 180 -0.79 -2.70 32.51
N GLN A 181 -0.76 -1.37 32.48
CA GLN A 181 0.42 -0.61 32.04
C GLN A 181 1.49 -0.61 33.14
N PRO A 182 2.74 -1.03 32.85
CA PRO A 182 3.83 -0.94 33.81
C PRO A 182 4.28 0.51 34.01
N ASP A 183 4.76 0.81 35.22
CA ASP A 183 5.44 2.06 35.51
C ASP A 183 6.88 2.06 34.98
N TRP A 184 7.41 3.25 34.70
CA TRP A 184 8.81 3.42 34.31
C TRP A 184 9.74 3.16 35.49
N GLN A 185 10.55 2.10 35.40
CA GLN A 185 11.57 1.76 36.38
C GLN A 185 12.93 2.34 35.97
N SER A 186 13.67 2.94 36.91
CA SER A 186 14.98 3.53 36.63
C SER A 186 16.09 2.49 36.74
N ILE A 187 16.92 2.38 35.71
CA ILE A 187 17.99 1.38 35.60
C ILE A 187 19.36 1.97 35.97
N ASN A 188 19.55 3.28 35.82
CA ASN A 188 20.77 3.95 36.24
C ASN A 188 20.50 5.36 36.78
N GLU A 189 21.52 5.98 37.38
CA GLU A 189 21.46 7.35 37.92
C GLU A 189 21.50 8.45 36.84
N TYR A 190 21.76 8.06 35.59
CA TYR A 190 21.93 8.96 34.44
C TYR A 190 20.65 9.13 33.60
N GLY A 191 19.52 8.61 34.10
CA GLY A 191 18.19 8.82 33.51
C GLY A 191 17.69 7.71 32.58
N ALA A 192 18.40 6.58 32.45
CA ALA A 192 17.90 5.42 31.71
C ALA A 192 16.77 4.72 32.49
N LYS A 193 15.67 4.44 31.79
CA LYS A 193 14.47 3.82 32.36
C LYS A 193 13.96 2.72 31.43
N VAL A 194 13.32 1.70 32.00
CA VAL A 194 12.61 0.65 31.26
C VAL A 194 11.18 0.55 31.78
N GLN A 195 10.28 0.30 30.85
CA GLN A 195 8.87 0.06 31.10
C GLN A 195 8.57 -1.37 30.63
N ALA A 196 8.45 -2.29 31.59
CA ALA A 196 8.13 -3.68 31.30
C ALA A 196 7.43 -4.32 32.51
N ASN A 197 6.44 -5.17 32.24
CA ASN A 197 5.85 -6.01 33.26
C ASN A 197 6.77 -7.20 33.56
N VAL A 198 6.62 -7.78 34.74
CA VAL A 198 7.41 -8.92 35.18
C VAL A 198 7.02 -10.16 34.36
N ILE A 199 8.00 -10.82 33.74
CA ILE A 199 7.78 -12.04 32.95
C ILE A 199 7.57 -13.21 33.91
N ASN A 200 6.37 -13.77 33.90
CA ASN A 200 5.94 -14.83 34.82
C ASN A 200 5.44 -16.10 34.10
N LYS A 201 5.42 -16.10 32.76
CA LYS A 201 5.11 -17.26 31.92
C LYS A 201 6.24 -17.50 30.92
N PHE A 202 6.72 -18.73 30.84
CA PHE A 202 7.86 -19.17 30.04
C PHE A 202 7.53 -20.29 29.07
#